data_AF-A0A8J7G8C0-F1
#
_entry.id   AF-A0A8J7G8C0-F1
#
_cell.length_a   1.000
_cell.length_b   1.000
_cell.length_c   1.000
_cell.angle_alpha   90.00
_cell.angle_beta   90.00
_cell.angle_gamma   90.00
#
_symmetry.space_group_name_H-M   'P 1'
#
loop_
_entity.id
_entity.type
_entity.pdbx_description
1 polymer ?
#
loop_
_entity_poly.entity_id
_entity_poly.type
_entity_poly.pdbx_seq_one_letter_code
_entity_poly.pdbx_strand_id
1 'polypeptide(L)'
;MTTNLTVEGNEFTVTGNHTRPVRAGTVVTFTASMSHGDPDAYFYRWHVEGPFSDSDRQYPGDMVFDWDTDKVRGGLYRIYCVRTPKIREEGEEPPPPADGATDAYEEAFPTKLPPKAPGKGKTPAPEPALKADGPSRSTVWELFVEAGIGSGDRGGAVPVSLQRTALEPTPGQVLWMIIRNRTNAIGFRQYKPWVDKVMCSGPAGDARGPDAYALLKRTTDVFLMHETGVLDSDRAMQSIDEQLSDPQRQLKLRLEEARRLGGTAQLDDIRQYRDNYYESLVDEGVLVLPYLKLIRERLNDIPLKPSKELPYNCYGILKSHITGPLAIELIWSYWHEEGMLAQSLNAIMNRFENRRVAGARDPLVRFDLDPLRPMSNLLWGWTSDEYRRLTVRRRSFEYEHEYGLRLIGRAIPDEQVVDRRSKFIESFHNVLHLAHVFFKEDDDTTVLADGFPLLNALRETHLLLAEGAHNQFGDLPSSARAEMLIMEWLLARPEMREFMGGRIMVPYEEEWMDRVDTMKQMQGWTDVTVTHFRDMGVYGEQILLSIRYGDWSILNDPQEAANWARYWRPELQRYAHAYRAATGVDLTERVNGAMPSALLQRRGGAARRA
;
A
#
# COMPACT_ATOMS: atom_id res chain seq x y z
N MET A 1 2.21 -9.44 -31.01
CA MET A 1 3.03 -8.96 -32.15
C MET A 1 4.38 -9.66 -32.07
N THR A 2 4.93 -10.14 -33.19
CA THR A 2 6.22 -10.85 -33.25
C THR A 2 7.39 -9.87 -33.32
N THR A 3 8.08 -9.66 -32.20
CA THR A 3 9.28 -8.82 -32.10
C THR A 3 10.54 -9.58 -32.51
N ASN A 4 10.71 -9.77 -33.83
CA ASN A 4 11.95 -10.31 -34.39
C ASN A 4 13.11 -9.31 -34.20
N LEU A 5 13.90 -9.49 -33.15
CA LEU A 5 15.19 -8.81 -32.97
C LEU A 5 16.26 -9.45 -33.87
N THR A 6 16.16 -9.21 -35.17
CA THR A 6 17.22 -9.52 -36.14
C THR A 6 18.40 -8.59 -35.93
N VAL A 7 19.41 -9.06 -35.21
CA VAL A 7 20.72 -8.39 -35.13
C VAL A 7 21.42 -8.54 -36.47
N GLU A 8 21.64 -7.42 -37.16
CA GLU A 8 22.38 -7.39 -38.43
C GLU A 8 23.83 -7.87 -38.23
N GLY A 9 24.25 -8.91 -38.95
CA GLY A 9 25.68 -9.30 -39.03
C GLY A 9 25.99 -10.80 -39.13
N ASN A 10 25.09 -11.70 -38.69
CA ASN A 10 25.37 -13.14 -38.69
C ASN A 10 24.73 -13.87 -39.89
N GLU A 11 25.56 -14.48 -40.75
CA GLU A 11 25.14 -15.29 -41.90
C GLU A 11 24.56 -16.68 -41.53
N PHE A 12 24.61 -17.05 -40.25
CA PHE A 12 24.09 -18.30 -39.70
C PHE A 12 23.23 -18.01 -38.47
N THR A 13 21.94 -18.34 -38.54
CA THR A 13 20.94 -17.96 -37.52
C THR A 13 20.09 -19.16 -37.09
N VAL A 14 19.63 -19.15 -35.85
CA VAL A 14 18.69 -20.14 -35.29
C VAL A 14 17.34 -19.48 -34.99
N THR A 15 16.26 -20.16 -35.36
CA THR A 15 14.88 -19.86 -34.95
C THR A 15 14.29 -21.06 -34.21
N GLY A 16 13.28 -20.83 -33.36
CA GLY A 16 12.54 -21.88 -32.66
C GLY A 16 11.03 -21.73 -32.86
N ASN A 17 10.31 -22.85 -32.93
CA ASN A 17 8.88 -22.89 -33.27
C ASN A 17 7.92 -22.45 -32.13
N HIS A 18 8.43 -22.00 -30.98
CA HIS A 18 7.64 -21.71 -29.78
C HIS A 18 7.84 -20.29 -29.24
N THR A 19 6.78 -19.73 -28.67
CA THR A 19 6.82 -18.48 -27.89
C THR A 19 7.46 -18.70 -26.51
N ARG A 20 8.27 -17.76 -26.05
CA ARG A 20 8.84 -17.78 -24.69
C ARG A 20 7.79 -17.28 -23.68
N PRO A 21 7.63 -17.88 -22.47
CA PRO A 21 8.28 -19.09 -21.97
C PRO A 21 7.60 -20.39 -22.44
N VAL A 22 8.27 -21.53 -22.24
CA VAL A 22 7.78 -22.88 -22.57
C VAL A 22 7.77 -23.77 -21.33
N ARG A 23 6.80 -24.69 -21.21
CA ARG A 23 6.73 -25.64 -20.08
C ARG A 23 7.60 -26.88 -20.31
N ALA A 24 8.30 -27.34 -19.26
CA ALA A 24 9.00 -28.63 -19.29
C ALA A 24 8.06 -29.77 -19.70
N GLY A 25 8.56 -30.72 -20.50
CA GLY A 25 7.76 -31.75 -21.17
C GLY A 25 7.18 -31.33 -22.54
N THR A 26 7.61 -30.18 -23.07
CA THR A 26 7.30 -29.75 -24.45
C THR A 26 8.48 -30.06 -25.38
N VAL A 27 8.22 -30.65 -26.56
CA VAL A 27 9.25 -30.76 -27.61
C VAL A 27 9.37 -29.43 -28.36
N VAL A 28 10.58 -28.88 -28.38
CA VAL A 28 10.91 -27.60 -29.00
C VAL A 28 11.82 -27.82 -30.22
N THR A 29 11.24 -27.74 -31.40
CA THR A 29 11.97 -27.73 -32.67
C THR A 29 12.72 -26.40 -32.84
N PHE A 30 14.03 -26.50 -33.07
CA PHE A 30 14.89 -25.43 -33.54
C PHE A 30 15.32 -25.69 -34.98
N THR A 31 15.35 -24.64 -35.79
CA THR A 31 15.83 -24.68 -37.18
C THR A 31 16.97 -23.69 -37.33
N ALA A 32 18.13 -24.18 -37.77
CA ALA A 32 19.23 -23.35 -38.21
C ALA A 32 19.02 -22.96 -39.69
N SER A 33 19.47 -21.76 -40.08
CA SER A 33 19.36 -21.26 -41.44
C SER A 33 20.58 -20.43 -41.83
N MET A 34 20.95 -20.49 -43.11
CA MET A 34 22.12 -19.83 -43.70
C MET A 34 21.69 -18.88 -44.82
N SER A 35 22.30 -17.70 -44.92
CA SER A 35 22.05 -16.76 -46.03
C SER A 35 22.67 -17.23 -47.35
N HIS A 36 23.87 -17.82 -47.28
CA HIS A 36 24.59 -18.40 -48.42
C HIS A 36 25.38 -19.66 -48.00
N GLY A 37 25.67 -20.52 -48.98
CA GLY A 37 26.38 -21.79 -48.81
C GLY A 37 25.48 -23.02 -48.95
N ASP A 38 26.09 -24.15 -49.31
CA ASP A 38 25.42 -25.45 -49.43
C ASP A 38 25.31 -26.12 -48.05
N PRO A 39 24.11 -26.48 -47.57
CA PRO A 39 23.90 -27.25 -46.34
C PRO A 39 24.71 -28.54 -46.25
N ASP A 40 24.78 -29.31 -47.34
CA ASP A 40 25.34 -30.66 -47.32
C ASP A 40 26.86 -30.66 -47.18
N ALA A 41 27.51 -29.51 -47.37
CA ALA A 41 28.95 -29.31 -47.19
C ALA A 41 29.40 -29.24 -45.72
N TYR A 42 28.50 -29.26 -44.72
CA TYR A 42 28.85 -29.10 -43.30
C TYR A 42 28.34 -30.24 -42.40
N PHE A 43 29.07 -30.55 -41.34
CA PHE A 43 28.54 -31.22 -40.15
C PHE A 43 28.06 -30.16 -39.15
N TYR A 44 26.89 -30.38 -38.57
CA TYR A 44 26.27 -29.50 -37.58
C TYR A 44 26.35 -30.14 -36.18
N ARG A 45 26.45 -29.31 -35.14
CA ARG A 45 26.36 -29.72 -33.75
C ARG A 45 25.58 -28.70 -32.96
N TRP A 46 24.58 -29.17 -32.22
CA TRP A 46 23.74 -28.33 -31.39
C TRP A 46 24.25 -28.33 -29.95
N HIS A 47 24.24 -27.15 -29.36
CA HIS A 47 24.68 -26.89 -27.99
C HIS A 47 23.52 -26.27 -27.23
N VAL A 48 23.22 -26.84 -26.07
CA VAL A 48 22.26 -26.30 -25.10
C VAL A 48 23.07 -26.00 -23.83
N GLU A 49 23.35 -24.73 -23.58
CA GLU A 49 23.95 -24.23 -22.34
C GLU A 49 22.83 -23.93 -21.32
N GLY A 50 23.01 -24.30 -20.06
CA GLY A 50 22.01 -24.12 -18.99
C GLY A 50 22.46 -23.19 -17.86
N PRO A 51 21.59 -22.92 -16.86
CA PRO A 51 21.93 -22.11 -15.70
C PRO A 51 22.63 -22.90 -14.58
N PHE A 52 22.87 -24.21 -14.79
CA PHE A 52 23.53 -25.12 -13.85
C PHE A 52 24.64 -25.90 -14.58
N SER A 53 25.74 -26.22 -13.89
CA SER A 53 26.92 -26.88 -14.50
C SER A 53 26.70 -28.33 -14.95
N ASP A 54 25.56 -28.95 -14.63
CA ASP A 54 25.14 -30.28 -15.09
C ASP A 54 24.20 -30.24 -16.31
N SER A 55 23.86 -29.03 -16.77
CA SER A 55 22.83 -28.80 -17.78
C SER A 55 23.37 -28.53 -19.19
N ASP A 56 24.69 -28.29 -19.31
CA ASP A 56 25.36 -28.06 -20.61
C ASP A 56 25.47 -29.36 -21.40
N ARG A 57 24.86 -29.41 -22.59
CA ARG A 57 24.82 -30.62 -23.44
C ARG A 57 25.09 -30.31 -24.91
N GLN A 58 25.77 -31.25 -25.56
CA GLN A 58 26.00 -31.26 -27.00
C GLN A 58 25.18 -32.38 -27.63
N TYR A 59 24.52 -32.08 -28.76
CA TYR A 59 23.71 -33.01 -29.53
C TYR A 59 24.22 -33.08 -30.98
N PRO A 60 24.46 -34.27 -31.54
CA PRO A 60 24.60 -34.42 -32.99
C PRO A 60 23.25 -34.21 -33.66
N GLY A 61 23.24 -33.61 -34.85
CA GLY A 61 22.01 -33.38 -35.62
C GLY A 61 22.30 -32.59 -36.89
N ASP A 62 21.27 -32.42 -37.72
CA ASP A 62 21.33 -31.65 -38.96
C ASP A 62 20.91 -30.19 -38.71
N MET A 63 20.43 -29.49 -39.75
CA MET A 63 19.90 -28.12 -39.60
C MET A 63 18.60 -28.01 -38.78
N VAL A 64 18.00 -29.13 -38.39
CA VAL A 64 16.83 -29.18 -37.50
C VAL A 64 17.18 -29.98 -36.25
N PHE A 65 16.77 -29.49 -35.08
CA PHE A 65 16.99 -30.10 -33.77
C PHE A 65 15.72 -30.04 -32.93
N ASP A 66 15.10 -31.20 -32.68
CA ASP A 66 13.98 -31.34 -31.75
C ASP A 66 14.52 -31.57 -30.33
N TRP A 67 14.41 -30.54 -29.48
CA TRP A 67 14.77 -30.67 -28.07
C TRP A 67 13.55 -31.05 -27.23
N ASP A 68 13.51 -32.28 -26.73
CA ASP A 68 12.57 -32.65 -25.67
C ASP A 68 12.98 -32.00 -24.34
N THR A 69 12.07 -31.20 -23.77
CA THR A 69 12.25 -30.54 -22.46
C THR A 69 11.71 -31.37 -21.29
N ASP A 70 11.30 -32.62 -21.49
CA ASP A 70 11.00 -33.55 -20.39
C ASP A 70 12.21 -33.73 -19.44
N LYS A 71 11.93 -33.76 -18.14
CA LYS A 71 12.91 -33.71 -17.01
C LYS A 71 13.92 -32.55 -17.02
N VAL A 72 13.78 -31.54 -17.90
CA VAL A 72 14.63 -30.34 -17.87
C VAL A 72 14.23 -29.44 -16.68
N ARG A 73 15.21 -29.00 -15.87
CA ARG A 73 14.95 -28.10 -14.73
C ARG A 73 14.50 -26.73 -15.22
N GLY A 74 13.56 -26.10 -14.53
CA GLY A 74 13.13 -24.73 -14.88
C GLY A 74 14.29 -23.72 -14.80
N GLY A 75 14.37 -22.81 -15.78
CA GLY A 75 15.48 -21.86 -15.90
C GLY A 75 15.68 -21.31 -17.32
N LEU A 76 16.70 -20.46 -17.49
CA LEU A 76 17.08 -19.87 -18.77
C LEU A 76 18.17 -20.70 -19.46
N TYR A 77 17.87 -21.24 -20.63
CA TYR A 77 18.77 -22.01 -21.48
C TYR A 77 19.20 -21.22 -22.71
N ARG A 78 20.37 -21.53 -23.26
CA ARG A 78 20.97 -20.90 -24.44
C ARG A 78 21.27 -21.95 -25.50
N ILE A 79 20.49 -21.93 -26.57
CA ILE A 79 20.57 -22.89 -27.67
C ILE A 79 21.28 -22.24 -28.86
N TYR A 80 22.25 -22.95 -29.45
CA TYR A 80 22.93 -22.52 -30.67
C TYR A 80 23.48 -23.73 -31.43
N CYS A 81 23.81 -23.52 -32.69
CA CYS A 81 24.43 -24.51 -33.56
C CYS A 81 25.85 -24.07 -33.96
N VAL A 82 26.75 -25.04 -34.14
CA VAL A 82 28.10 -24.84 -34.71
C VAL A 82 28.19 -25.68 -35.98
N ARG A 83 28.60 -25.06 -37.09
CA ARG A 83 28.90 -25.76 -38.36
C ARG A 83 30.39 -26.01 -38.51
N THR A 84 30.76 -27.14 -39.09
CA THR A 84 32.14 -27.54 -39.42
C THR A 84 32.20 -28.10 -40.83
N PRO A 85 33.14 -27.71 -41.70
CA PRO A 85 33.16 -28.14 -43.10
C PRO A 85 33.51 -29.64 -43.23
N LYS A 86 32.80 -30.35 -44.12
CA LYS A 86 33.10 -31.74 -44.51
C LYS A 86 34.31 -31.74 -45.46
N ILE A 87 35.52 -31.79 -44.91
CA ILE A 87 36.75 -31.92 -45.70
C ILE A 87 36.71 -33.24 -46.49
N ARG A 88 36.87 -33.17 -47.82
CA ARG A 88 37.15 -34.33 -48.67
C ARG A 88 38.65 -34.53 -48.77
N GLU A 89 39.19 -35.42 -47.96
CA GLU A 89 40.53 -36.00 -48.14
C GLU A 89 40.40 -37.52 -48.28
N GLU A 90 41.23 -38.11 -49.14
CA GLU A 90 41.18 -39.53 -49.49
C GLU A 90 42.05 -40.36 -48.53
N GLY A 91 41.42 -41.14 -47.66
CA GLY A 91 42.00 -42.36 -47.10
C GLY A 91 42.90 -42.22 -45.86
N GLU A 92 42.29 -42.30 -44.67
CA GLU A 92 42.91 -42.95 -43.49
C GLU A 92 41.82 -43.65 -42.66
N GLU A 93 42.14 -44.76 -41.99
CA GLU A 93 41.18 -45.56 -41.22
C GLU A 93 40.95 -45.01 -39.79
N PRO A 94 39.76 -45.20 -39.20
CA PRO A 94 39.40 -44.57 -37.93
C PRO A 94 39.98 -45.28 -36.70
N PRO A 95 40.43 -44.54 -35.66
CA PRO A 95 40.73 -45.12 -34.36
C PRO A 95 39.45 -45.55 -33.62
N PRO A 96 39.52 -46.57 -32.72
CA PRO A 96 38.37 -47.13 -32.03
C PRO A 96 37.83 -46.22 -30.90
N PRO A 97 36.58 -46.41 -30.44
CA PRO A 97 35.98 -45.62 -29.37
C PRO A 97 36.63 -45.90 -28.00
N ALA A 98 36.68 -44.87 -27.15
CA ALA A 98 37.10 -44.97 -25.76
C ALA A 98 35.95 -44.58 -24.82
N ASP A 99 35.53 -45.52 -23.98
CA ASP A 99 34.62 -45.28 -22.85
C ASP A 99 35.36 -44.58 -21.68
N GLY A 100 34.59 -43.91 -20.81
CA GLY A 100 34.94 -43.84 -19.39
C GLY A 100 35.78 -42.66 -18.86
N ALA A 101 35.12 -41.50 -18.70
CA ALA A 101 35.06 -40.68 -17.47
C ALA A 101 36.34 -40.16 -16.72
N THR A 102 36.06 -39.21 -15.80
CA THR A 102 36.91 -38.68 -14.69
C THR A 102 38.12 -37.79 -15.00
N ASP A 103 37.93 -36.49 -14.79
CA ASP A 103 38.63 -35.65 -13.79
C ASP A 103 40.16 -35.40 -13.84
N ALA A 104 40.49 -34.31 -14.55
CA ALA A 104 41.08 -33.07 -13.99
C ALA A 104 42.61 -32.90 -13.74
N TYR A 105 42.98 -31.62 -13.49
CA TYR A 105 44.30 -31.04 -13.08
C TYR A 105 45.47 -31.22 -14.10
N GLU A 106 46.45 -30.33 -14.37
CA GLU A 106 46.92 -28.97 -13.96
C GLU A 106 47.55 -28.28 -15.24
N GLU A 107 48.13 -27.06 -15.36
CA GLU A 107 48.40 -25.86 -14.53
C GLU A 107 48.66 -24.63 -15.47
N ALA A 108 48.75 -23.42 -14.91
CA ALA A 108 49.48 -22.19 -15.32
C ALA A 108 49.69 -21.79 -16.81
N PHE A 109 49.00 -20.70 -17.19
CA PHE A 109 49.57 -19.38 -17.57
C PHE A 109 51.11 -19.24 -17.77
N PRO A 110 51.60 -18.42 -18.75
CA PRO A 110 51.50 -16.95 -18.59
C PRO A 110 51.52 -16.00 -19.83
N THR A 111 50.71 -14.94 -19.72
CA THR A 111 50.94 -13.52 -20.15
C THR A 111 51.56 -13.14 -21.51
N LYS A 112 50.89 -12.25 -22.28
CA LYS A 112 51.27 -10.81 -22.45
C LYS A 112 50.32 -10.00 -23.36
N LEU A 113 50.38 -8.67 -23.24
CA LEU A 113 49.70 -7.59 -24.00
C LEU A 113 50.71 -6.42 -24.19
N PRO A 114 50.40 -5.35 -24.95
CA PRO A 114 49.92 -5.22 -26.34
C PRO A 114 50.96 -4.40 -27.20
N PRO A 115 50.64 -3.81 -28.37
CA PRO A 115 50.15 -2.40 -28.43
C PRO A 115 49.20 -2.08 -29.63
N LYS A 116 49.03 -0.79 -30.00
CA LYS A 116 47.95 -0.24 -30.88
C LYS A 116 48.42 0.37 -32.22
N ALA A 117 47.63 0.13 -33.28
CA ALA A 117 47.20 1.04 -34.39
C ALA A 117 48.29 1.71 -35.29
N PRO A 118 47.95 2.54 -36.34
CA PRO A 118 46.70 2.75 -37.09
C PRO A 118 46.83 2.60 -38.65
N GLY A 119 45.74 2.75 -39.43
CA GLY A 119 45.80 2.88 -40.90
C GLY A 119 44.45 3.03 -41.63
N LYS A 120 44.41 3.63 -42.83
CA LYS A 120 43.20 3.82 -43.68
C LYS A 120 43.47 3.46 -45.15
N GLY A 121 42.48 2.88 -45.86
CA GLY A 121 42.49 2.77 -47.33
C GLY A 121 41.31 1.99 -47.94
N LYS A 122 40.71 2.54 -49.00
CA LYS A 122 39.94 1.85 -50.08
C LYS A 122 40.76 2.10 -51.38
N THR A 123 40.77 1.35 -52.48
CA THR A 123 39.91 0.34 -53.15
C THR A 123 40.79 -0.27 -54.28
N PRO A 124 40.38 -1.25 -55.14
CA PRO A 124 39.24 -2.17 -55.13
C PRO A 124 39.69 -3.65 -55.07
N ALA A 125 38.78 -4.60 -55.34
CA ALA A 125 39.03 -6.04 -55.22
C ALA A 125 39.38 -6.73 -56.56
N PRO A 126 40.28 -7.73 -56.57
CA PRO A 126 40.10 -8.97 -57.33
C PRO A 126 39.24 -9.97 -56.53
N GLU A 127 38.58 -10.91 -57.21
CA GLU A 127 37.74 -11.93 -56.57
C GLU A 127 38.58 -12.85 -55.66
N PRO A 128 38.25 -12.98 -54.36
CA PRO A 128 38.87 -13.99 -53.52
C PRO A 128 38.25 -15.35 -53.82
N ALA A 129 39.09 -16.36 -54.03
CA ALA A 129 38.66 -17.76 -54.02
C ALA A 129 37.92 -18.08 -52.70
N LEU A 130 36.99 -19.03 -52.75
CA LEU A 130 36.30 -19.57 -51.57
C LEU A 130 37.33 -19.99 -50.52
N LYS A 131 37.48 -19.17 -49.48
CA LYS A 131 38.19 -19.57 -48.27
C LYS A 131 37.40 -20.71 -47.64
N ALA A 132 38.09 -21.79 -47.27
CA ALA A 132 37.48 -22.83 -46.45
C ALA A 132 36.98 -22.19 -45.16
N ASP A 133 35.66 -22.19 -44.98
CA ASP A 133 35.03 -21.48 -43.89
C ASP A 133 35.30 -22.23 -42.57
N GLY A 134 35.88 -21.53 -41.60
CA GLY A 134 36.23 -22.12 -40.31
C GLY A 134 34.99 -22.52 -39.50
N PRO A 135 35.17 -23.25 -38.38
CA PRO A 135 34.06 -23.57 -37.48
C PRO A 135 33.34 -22.28 -37.04
N SER A 136 32.06 -22.15 -37.39
CA SER A 136 31.27 -20.93 -37.13
C SER A 136 30.00 -21.23 -36.33
N ARG A 137 29.72 -20.35 -35.37
CA ARG A 137 28.62 -20.41 -34.39
C ARG A 137 27.44 -19.58 -34.87
N SER A 138 26.22 -20.10 -34.71
CA SER A 138 24.98 -19.38 -35.02
C SER A 138 24.71 -18.21 -34.07
N THR A 139 23.68 -17.43 -34.34
CA THR A 139 23.00 -16.65 -33.28
C THR A 139 22.57 -17.58 -32.12
N VAL A 140 22.56 -17.04 -30.90
CA VAL A 140 22.09 -17.75 -29.70
C VAL A 140 20.60 -17.49 -29.51
N TRP A 141 19.82 -18.57 -29.39
CA TRP A 141 18.41 -18.51 -29.00
C TRP A 141 18.28 -18.81 -27.52
N GLU A 142 17.85 -17.81 -26.74
CA GLU A 142 17.54 -18.02 -25.32
C GLU A 142 16.13 -18.62 -25.16
N LEU A 143 15.94 -19.56 -24.23
CA LEU A 143 14.63 -20.14 -23.92
C LEU A 143 14.46 -20.23 -22.40
N PHE A 144 13.37 -19.68 -21.88
CA PHE A 144 12.98 -19.89 -20.48
C PHE A 144 12.04 -21.09 -20.39
N VAL A 145 12.45 -22.10 -19.60
CA VAL A 145 11.66 -23.30 -19.32
C VAL A 145 10.97 -23.12 -17.96
N GLU A 146 9.64 -23.20 -17.92
CA GLU A 146 8.86 -23.29 -16.69
C GLU A 146 8.98 -24.70 -16.09
N ALA A 147 9.14 -24.79 -14.78
CA ALA A 147 9.19 -26.07 -14.08
C ALA A 147 7.83 -26.78 -14.19
N GLY A 148 7.82 -27.98 -14.78
CA GLY A 148 6.61 -28.80 -14.89
C GLY A 148 6.12 -29.29 -13.52
N ILE A 149 4.80 -29.24 -13.30
CA ILE A 149 4.18 -29.78 -12.10
C ILE A 149 4.25 -31.32 -12.17
N GLY A 150 5.28 -31.90 -11.56
CA GLY A 150 5.42 -33.36 -11.44
C GLY A 150 6.71 -33.99 -11.96
N SER A 151 7.86 -33.31 -11.91
CA SER A 151 9.17 -33.99 -11.98
C SER A 151 9.42 -34.79 -10.69
N GLY A 152 8.70 -35.91 -10.54
CA GLY A 152 8.80 -36.79 -9.38
C GLY A 152 10.20 -37.38 -9.24
N ASP A 153 10.91 -36.99 -8.19
CA ASP A 153 12.23 -37.52 -7.88
C ASP A 153 12.15 -39.01 -7.50
N ARG A 154 13.18 -39.78 -7.87
CA ARG A 154 13.28 -41.22 -7.57
C ARG A 154 13.61 -41.51 -6.09
N GLY A 155 13.55 -40.50 -5.23
CA GLY A 155 13.69 -40.60 -3.77
C GLY A 155 12.37 -40.60 -2.97
N GLY A 156 11.20 -40.48 -3.60
CA GLY A 156 9.89 -40.52 -2.92
C GLY A 156 9.55 -39.31 -2.05
N ALA A 157 10.49 -38.38 -1.86
CA ALA A 157 10.23 -37.08 -1.26
C ALA A 157 9.53 -36.17 -2.28
N VAL A 158 8.26 -35.85 -2.03
CA VAL A 158 7.64 -34.67 -2.67
C VAL A 158 8.46 -33.45 -2.23
N PRO A 159 8.95 -32.60 -3.15
CA PRO A 159 9.71 -31.41 -2.77
C PRO A 159 8.78 -30.37 -2.15
N VAL A 160 8.56 -30.47 -0.84
CA VAL A 160 7.82 -29.48 -0.05
C VAL A 160 8.70 -28.23 0.07
N SER A 161 8.62 -27.35 -0.93
CA SER A 161 9.07 -25.98 -0.78
C SER A 161 8.20 -25.31 0.28
N LEU A 162 8.80 -24.88 1.39
CA LEU A 162 8.14 -24.09 2.44
C LEU A 162 7.84 -22.68 1.93
N GLN A 163 6.86 -22.59 1.05
CA GLN A 163 6.28 -21.36 0.53
C GLN A 163 4.92 -21.16 1.21
N ARG A 164 4.66 -19.92 1.61
CA ARG A 164 3.37 -19.51 2.16
C ARG A 164 2.25 -19.78 1.16
N THR A 165 1.14 -20.35 1.61
CA THR A 165 -0.03 -20.65 0.77
C THR A 165 -0.46 -19.39 0.01
N ALA A 166 -0.50 -19.48 -1.33
CA ALA A 166 -1.12 -18.43 -2.13
C ALA A 166 -2.62 -18.40 -1.80
N LEU A 167 -3.13 -17.23 -1.41
CA LEU A 167 -4.57 -16.98 -1.38
C LEU A 167 -4.96 -16.52 -2.78
N GLU A 168 -6.17 -16.86 -3.23
CA GLU A 168 -6.69 -16.37 -4.50
C GLU A 168 -7.05 -14.88 -4.35
N PRO A 169 -6.62 -13.98 -5.26
CA PRO A 169 -6.95 -12.56 -5.16
C PRO A 169 -8.45 -12.29 -5.30
N THR A 170 -9.05 -11.64 -4.31
CA THR A 170 -10.50 -11.37 -4.26
C THR A 170 -10.84 -9.92 -4.60
N PRO A 171 -12.00 -9.64 -5.24
CA PRO A 171 -12.33 -8.29 -5.72
C PRO A 171 -12.35 -7.18 -4.64
N GLY A 172 -12.72 -7.51 -3.39
CA GLY A 172 -12.79 -6.54 -2.29
C GLY A 172 -11.44 -5.88 -1.92
N GLN A 173 -10.32 -6.46 -2.37
CA GLN A 173 -9.00 -5.83 -2.30
C GLN A 173 -8.97 -4.42 -2.91
N VAL A 174 -9.79 -4.14 -3.93
CA VAL A 174 -9.87 -2.82 -4.57
C VAL A 174 -10.43 -1.76 -3.62
N LEU A 175 -11.42 -2.10 -2.79
CA LEU A 175 -12.00 -1.20 -1.79
C LEU A 175 -10.96 -0.81 -0.74
N TRP A 176 -10.14 -1.77 -0.29
CA TRP A 176 -9.12 -1.51 0.72
C TRP A 176 -8.01 -0.60 0.20
N MET A 177 -7.59 -0.80 -1.05
CA MET A 177 -6.66 0.10 -1.74
C MET A 177 -7.26 1.51 -1.92
N ILE A 178 -8.54 1.62 -2.28
CA ILE A 178 -9.23 2.92 -2.40
C ILE A 178 -9.31 3.61 -1.03
N ILE A 179 -9.72 2.91 0.05
CA ILE A 179 -9.74 3.43 1.43
C ILE A 179 -8.34 3.90 1.85
N ARG A 180 -7.31 3.08 1.62
CA ARG A 180 -5.91 3.41 1.91
C ARG A 180 -5.48 4.67 1.16
N ASN A 181 -5.85 4.81 -0.11
CA ASN A 181 -5.53 5.97 -0.94
C ASN A 181 -6.26 7.24 -0.46
N ARG A 182 -7.58 7.17 -0.24
CA ARG A 182 -8.43 8.30 0.22
C ARG A 182 -8.06 8.80 1.62
N THR A 183 -7.86 7.90 2.59
CA THR A 183 -7.46 8.28 3.97
C THR A 183 -6.09 8.94 4.03
N ASN A 184 -5.14 8.50 3.19
CA ASN A 184 -3.83 9.16 3.06
C ASN A 184 -3.91 10.52 2.31
N ALA A 185 -4.97 10.77 1.53
CA ALA A 185 -5.20 12.07 0.87
C ALA A 185 -5.68 13.14 1.87
N ILE A 186 -6.59 12.82 2.78
CA ILE A 186 -7.06 13.74 3.84
C ILE A 186 -6.09 13.91 5.02
N GLY A 187 -4.99 13.17 5.05
CA GLY A 187 -4.02 13.19 6.16
C GLY A 187 -3.18 14.48 6.22
N PHE A 188 -2.69 14.81 7.42
CA PHE A 188 -1.92 16.04 7.68
C PHE A 188 -0.78 16.30 6.68
N ARG A 189 -0.12 15.23 6.20
CA ARG A 189 0.98 15.29 5.23
C ARG A 189 0.62 15.91 3.88
N GLN A 190 -0.63 15.82 3.43
CA GLN A 190 -1.12 16.48 2.21
C GLN A 190 -1.81 17.81 2.53
N TYR A 191 -2.51 17.87 3.65
CA TYR A 191 -3.15 19.08 4.17
C TYR A 191 -2.16 20.23 4.37
N LYS A 192 -1.01 19.98 5.01
CA LYS A 192 0.02 20.99 5.25
C LYS A 192 0.49 21.68 3.96
N PRO A 193 1.02 21.00 2.93
CA PRO A 193 1.49 21.67 1.71
C PRO A 193 0.34 22.32 0.92
N TRP A 194 -0.90 21.81 1.00
CA TRP A 194 -2.07 22.47 0.42
C TRP A 194 -2.38 23.81 1.11
N VAL A 195 -2.44 23.83 2.44
CA VAL A 195 -2.68 25.05 3.22
C VAL A 195 -1.50 26.01 3.11
N ASP A 196 -0.26 25.54 3.22
CA ASP A 196 0.93 26.38 3.08
C ASP A 196 0.99 27.03 1.68
N LYS A 197 0.56 26.34 0.61
CA LYS A 197 0.43 26.94 -0.73
C LYS A 197 -0.53 28.12 -0.75
N VAL A 198 -1.69 28.03 -0.10
CA VAL A 198 -2.67 29.13 -0.04
C VAL A 198 -2.21 30.24 0.92
N MET A 199 -1.87 29.87 2.16
CA MET A 199 -1.60 30.79 3.27
C MET A 199 -0.22 31.46 3.20
N CYS A 200 0.79 30.82 2.60
CA CYS A 200 2.16 31.34 2.54
C CYS A 200 2.62 31.77 1.14
N SER A 201 1.96 31.31 0.07
CA SER A 201 2.32 31.68 -1.33
C SER A 201 1.15 32.15 -2.20
N GLY A 202 -0.08 32.19 -1.68
CA GLY A 202 -1.24 32.76 -2.36
C GLY A 202 -1.46 34.24 -2.03
N PRO A 203 -2.55 34.85 -2.54
CA PRO A 203 -2.96 36.21 -2.19
C PRO A 203 -3.39 36.37 -0.70
N ALA A 204 -3.26 35.31 0.11
CA ALA A 204 -3.49 35.32 1.54
C ALA A 204 -2.46 36.15 2.34
N GLY A 205 -1.30 36.50 1.75
CA GLY A 205 -0.22 37.18 2.46
C GLY A 205 -0.59 38.53 3.09
N ASP A 206 -1.63 39.20 2.58
CA ASP A 206 -2.17 40.46 3.12
C ASP A 206 -3.33 40.28 4.12
N ALA A 207 -3.76 39.04 4.42
CA ALA A 207 -4.87 38.79 5.35
C ALA A 207 -4.46 39.11 6.80
N ARG A 208 -5.18 40.04 7.43
CA ARG A 208 -4.91 40.53 8.80
C ARG A 208 -6.08 40.26 9.74
N GLY A 209 -5.79 40.13 11.03
CA GLY A 209 -6.80 39.87 12.05
C GLY A 209 -7.60 38.58 11.80
N PRO A 210 -8.92 38.54 12.11
CA PRO A 210 -9.71 37.31 12.06
C PRO A 210 -9.90 36.76 10.63
N ASP A 211 -9.73 37.58 9.59
CA ASP A 211 -9.91 37.15 8.21
C ASP A 211 -8.87 36.11 7.77
N ALA A 212 -7.66 36.16 8.33
CA ALA A 212 -6.64 35.13 8.12
C ALA A 212 -7.09 33.75 8.62
N TYR A 213 -7.80 33.70 9.75
CA TYR A 213 -8.38 32.47 10.27
C TYR A 213 -9.62 32.05 9.48
N ALA A 214 -10.48 32.99 9.09
CA ALA A 214 -11.64 32.70 8.24
C ALA A 214 -11.23 32.12 6.87
N LEU A 215 -10.10 32.58 6.33
CA LEU A 215 -9.48 32.00 5.14
C LEU A 215 -8.93 30.60 5.41
N LEU A 216 -8.14 30.39 6.48
CA LEU A 216 -7.65 29.05 6.87
C LEU A 216 -8.79 28.04 7.02
N LYS A 217 -9.90 28.44 7.66
CA LYS A 217 -11.10 27.61 7.82
C LYS A 217 -11.67 27.23 6.45
N ARG A 218 -11.98 28.21 5.59
CA ARG A 218 -12.47 27.97 4.22
C ARG A 218 -11.50 27.15 3.37
N THR A 219 -10.19 27.31 3.51
CA THR A 219 -9.18 26.51 2.81
C THR A 219 -9.16 25.06 3.31
N THR A 220 -9.46 24.84 4.59
CA THR A 220 -9.62 23.50 5.19
C THR A 220 -10.93 22.86 4.74
N ASP A 221 -12.02 23.62 4.73
CA ASP A 221 -13.32 23.17 4.20
C ASP A 221 -13.18 22.79 2.71
N VAL A 222 -12.51 23.62 1.90
CA VAL A 222 -12.24 23.36 0.47
C VAL A 222 -11.24 22.21 0.27
N PHE A 223 -10.23 22.06 1.12
CA PHE A 223 -9.34 20.89 1.10
C PHE A 223 -10.15 19.62 1.33
N LEU A 224 -10.94 19.58 2.41
CA LEU A 224 -11.77 18.43 2.72
C LEU A 224 -12.88 18.21 1.69
N MET A 225 -13.37 19.24 0.98
CA MET A 225 -14.31 19.07 -0.13
C MET A 225 -13.64 18.54 -1.41
N HIS A 226 -12.42 18.97 -1.73
CA HIS A 226 -11.67 18.53 -2.91
C HIS A 226 -11.09 17.12 -2.71
N GLU A 227 -10.30 16.96 -1.65
CA GLU A 227 -9.72 15.70 -1.20
C GLU A 227 -10.70 14.91 -0.32
N THR A 228 -12.02 15.15 -0.40
CA THR A 228 -13.02 14.37 0.38
C THR A 228 -12.68 12.89 0.21
N GLY A 229 -12.74 12.13 1.30
CA GLY A 229 -12.45 10.70 1.30
C GLY A 229 -13.45 9.85 0.50
N VAL A 230 -14.19 10.44 -0.45
CA VAL A 230 -15.20 9.83 -1.31
C VAL A 230 -14.70 8.47 -1.82
N LEU A 231 -15.38 7.38 -1.46
CA LEU A 231 -15.12 6.04 -2.01
C LEU A 231 -15.73 5.88 -3.43
N ASP A 232 -15.74 6.97 -4.19
CA ASP A 232 -16.15 7.09 -5.58
C ASP A 232 -15.09 6.39 -6.45
N SER A 233 -15.54 5.35 -7.12
CA SER A 233 -14.74 4.45 -7.94
C SER A 233 -13.98 5.18 -9.04
N ASP A 234 -14.59 6.18 -9.68
CA ASP A 234 -13.98 6.90 -10.80
C ASP A 234 -13.02 7.99 -10.33
N ARG A 235 -13.36 8.74 -9.27
CA ARG A 235 -12.42 9.71 -8.65
C ARG A 235 -11.20 9.01 -8.05
N ALA A 236 -11.40 7.86 -7.40
CA ALA A 236 -10.30 7.08 -6.86
C ALA A 236 -9.40 6.56 -7.97
N MET A 237 -9.97 5.99 -9.04
CA MET A 237 -9.19 5.53 -10.20
C MET A 237 -8.45 6.66 -10.91
N GLN A 238 -9.07 7.83 -11.15
CA GLN A 238 -8.41 8.99 -11.76
C GLN A 238 -7.18 9.41 -10.95
N SER A 239 -7.31 9.50 -9.63
CA SER A 239 -6.21 9.88 -8.73
C SER A 239 -5.14 8.78 -8.59
N ILE A 240 -5.50 7.51 -8.79
CA ILE A 240 -4.56 6.38 -8.91
C ILE A 240 -3.82 6.45 -10.26
N ASP A 241 -4.51 6.72 -11.37
CA ASP A 241 -3.94 6.94 -12.70
C ASP A 241 -2.96 8.15 -12.71
N GLU A 242 -3.29 9.24 -12.02
CA GLU A 242 -2.39 10.38 -11.79
C GLU A 242 -1.13 9.98 -10.98
N GLN A 243 -1.31 9.23 -9.88
CA GLN A 243 -0.19 8.72 -9.09
C GLN A 243 0.68 7.72 -9.87
N LEU A 244 0.10 7.01 -10.84
CA LEU A 244 0.81 6.11 -11.73
C LEU A 244 1.38 6.82 -12.97
N SER A 245 1.06 8.09 -13.20
CA SER A 245 1.63 8.92 -14.28
C SER A 245 2.96 9.57 -13.90
N ASP A 246 3.20 9.83 -12.60
CA ASP A 246 4.50 10.22 -12.04
C ASP A 246 5.37 8.95 -11.83
N PRO A 247 6.51 8.77 -12.52
CA PRO A 247 7.32 7.55 -12.41
C PRO A 247 7.81 7.22 -10.99
N GLN A 248 8.02 8.23 -10.12
CA GLN A 248 8.48 8.00 -8.74
C GLN A 248 7.34 7.49 -7.85
N ARG A 249 6.15 8.10 -7.98
CA ARG A 249 4.93 7.63 -7.30
C ARG A 249 4.49 6.27 -7.84
N GLN A 250 4.58 6.06 -9.16
CA GLN A 250 4.23 4.82 -9.82
C GLN A 250 5.03 3.63 -9.27
N LEU A 251 6.36 3.78 -9.16
CA LEU A 251 7.24 2.77 -8.59
C LEU A 251 6.93 2.51 -7.11
N LYS A 252 6.70 3.57 -6.32
CA LYS A 252 6.35 3.44 -4.90
C LYS A 252 5.02 2.70 -4.70
N LEU A 253 3.96 3.09 -5.41
CA LEU A 253 2.63 2.47 -5.29
C LEU A 253 2.70 0.99 -5.68
N ARG A 254 3.32 0.66 -6.82
CA ARG A 254 3.55 -0.74 -7.23
C ARG A 254 4.31 -1.55 -6.18
N LEU A 255 5.37 -1.00 -5.59
CA LEU A 255 6.16 -1.71 -4.57
C LEU A 255 5.45 -1.88 -3.22
N GLU A 256 4.51 -1.00 -2.88
CA GLU A 256 3.67 -1.13 -1.68
C GLU A 256 2.51 -2.10 -1.89
N GLU A 257 1.72 -1.92 -2.96
CA GLU A 257 0.53 -2.74 -3.20
C GLU A 257 0.89 -4.18 -3.64
N ALA A 258 1.96 -4.39 -4.42
CA ALA A 258 2.35 -5.75 -4.81
C ALA A 258 2.72 -6.65 -3.62
N ARG A 259 3.16 -6.06 -2.50
CA ARG A 259 3.43 -6.81 -1.25
C ARG A 259 2.16 -7.15 -0.46
N ARG A 260 1.06 -6.41 -0.67
CA ARG A 260 -0.23 -6.61 -0.01
C ARG A 260 -1.15 -7.54 -0.81
N LEU A 261 -1.12 -7.40 -2.13
CA LEU A 261 -1.93 -8.15 -3.09
C LEU A 261 -1.26 -9.48 -3.53
N GLY A 262 0.03 -9.67 -3.22
CA GLY A 262 0.76 -10.92 -3.48
C GLY A 262 1.27 -11.10 -4.93
N GLY A 263 1.08 -10.11 -5.80
CA GLY A 263 1.48 -10.14 -7.21
C GLY A 263 1.71 -8.76 -7.80
N THR A 264 2.19 -8.69 -9.04
CA THR A 264 2.47 -7.41 -9.73
C THR A 264 1.18 -6.77 -10.26
N ALA A 265 0.48 -6.03 -9.41
CA ALA A 265 -0.74 -5.31 -9.80
C ALA A 265 -0.50 -4.34 -10.97
N GLN A 266 -1.10 -4.64 -12.12
CA GLN A 266 -1.25 -3.72 -13.24
C GLN A 266 -2.50 -2.86 -13.07
N LEU A 267 -2.58 -1.79 -13.86
CA LEU A 267 -3.76 -0.93 -13.91
C LEU A 267 -5.01 -1.66 -14.39
N ASP A 268 -4.84 -2.56 -15.35
CA ASP A 268 -5.95 -3.30 -15.94
C ASP A 268 -6.50 -4.35 -14.96
N ASP A 269 -5.63 -5.00 -14.17
CA ASP A 269 -6.05 -5.87 -13.05
C ASP A 269 -6.87 -5.09 -12.02
N ILE A 270 -6.39 -3.90 -11.61
CA ILE A 270 -7.07 -3.02 -10.65
C ILE A 270 -8.45 -2.59 -11.18
N ARG A 271 -8.55 -2.22 -12.46
CA ARG A 271 -9.81 -1.88 -13.11
C ARG A 271 -10.74 -3.10 -13.23
N GLN A 272 -10.20 -4.29 -13.46
CA GLN A 272 -10.98 -5.53 -13.46
C GLN A 272 -11.52 -5.87 -12.06
N TYR A 273 -10.72 -5.75 -10.99
CA TYR A 273 -11.21 -5.93 -9.62
C TYR A 273 -12.27 -4.89 -9.25
N ARG A 274 -12.10 -3.65 -9.69
CA ARG A 274 -13.09 -2.57 -9.55
C ARG A 274 -14.42 -2.92 -10.20
N ASP A 275 -14.38 -3.30 -11.47
CA ASP A 275 -15.56 -3.59 -12.29
C ASP A 275 -16.24 -4.91 -11.86
N ASN A 276 -15.51 -5.80 -11.17
CA ASN A 276 -16.04 -7.01 -10.52
C ASN A 276 -16.60 -6.78 -9.10
N TYR A 277 -16.19 -5.71 -8.39
CA TYR A 277 -16.59 -5.43 -7.00
C TYR A 277 -17.71 -4.38 -6.88
N TYR A 278 -17.68 -3.34 -7.71
CA TYR A 278 -18.72 -2.32 -7.73
C TYR A 278 -19.93 -2.80 -8.53
N GLU A 279 -21.12 -2.75 -7.95
CA GLU A 279 -22.35 -3.16 -8.62
C GLU A 279 -23.05 -1.98 -9.32
N SER A 280 -23.64 -2.23 -10.49
CA SER A 280 -24.44 -1.24 -11.19
C SER A 280 -25.87 -1.20 -10.66
N LEU A 281 -26.36 -0.01 -10.29
CA LEU A 281 -27.76 0.19 -9.94
C LEU A 281 -28.63 0.19 -11.20
N VAL A 282 -29.48 -0.85 -11.33
CA VAL A 282 -30.17 -1.26 -12.57
C VAL A 282 -30.93 -0.11 -13.26
N ASP A 283 -31.65 0.71 -12.51
CA ASP A 283 -32.52 1.77 -13.06
C ASP A 283 -31.76 3.05 -13.50
N GLU A 284 -30.47 3.15 -13.16
CA GLU A 284 -29.69 4.40 -13.23
C GLU A 284 -28.35 4.26 -13.95
N GLY A 285 -27.81 3.04 -14.10
CA GLY A 285 -26.52 2.79 -14.77
C GLY A 285 -25.30 3.32 -13.99
N VAL A 286 -25.40 3.34 -12.65
CA VAL A 286 -24.43 3.98 -11.75
C VAL A 286 -23.76 2.92 -10.86
N LEU A 287 -22.43 2.95 -10.77
CA LEU A 287 -21.64 2.07 -9.90
C LEU A 287 -21.78 2.47 -8.42
N VAL A 288 -22.02 1.48 -7.55
CA VAL A 288 -22.14 1.62 -6.10
C VAL A 288 -21.44 0.48 -5.36
N LEU A 289 -21.12 0.69 -4.07
CA LEU A 289 -20.60 -0.37 -3.21
C LEU A 289 -21.69 -1.40 -2.88
N PRO A 290 -21.43 -2.72 -2.84
CA PRO A 290 -22.43 -3.75 -2.57
C PRO A 290 -23.24 -3.51 -1.28
N TYR A 291 -22.56 -3.16 -0.18
CA TYR A 291 -23.20 -2.80 1.09
C TYR A 291 -24.16 -1.59 0.96
N LEU A 292 -23.81 -0.58 0.16
CA LEU A 292 -24.67 0.58 -0.07
C LEU A 292 -25.81 0.28 -1.05
N LYS A 293 -25.63 -0.70 -1.96
CA LYS A 293 -26.71 -1.25 -2.77
C LYS A 293 -27.75 -1.96 -1.89
N LEU A 294 -27.32 -2.80 -0.95
CA LEU A 294 -28.21 -3.44 0.03
C LEU A 294 -29.01 -2.43 0.86
N ILE A 295 -28.40 -1.30 1.25
CA ILE A 295 -29.11 -0.19 1.90
C ILE A 295 -30.08 0.50 0.93
N ARG A 296 -29.66 0.78 -0.32
CA ARG A 296 -30.49 1.40 -1.36
C ARG A 296 -31.75 0.58 -1.67
N GLU A 297 -31.63 -0.75 -1.72
CA GLU A 297 -32.71 -1.71 -1.93
C GLU A 297 -33.70 -1.74 -0.76
N ARG A 298 -33.21 -1.60 0.49
CA ARG A 298 -34.05 -1.47 1.70
C ARG A 298 -34.79 -0.12 1.81
N LEU A 299 -34.30 0.92 1.13
CA LEU A 299 -34.89 2.26 1.08
C LEU A 299 -35.55 2.55 -0.28
N ASN A 300 -36.09 1.51 -0.94
CA ASN A 300 -36.62 1.61 -2.31
C ASN A 300 -37.81 2.59 -2.45
N ASP A 301 -38.53 2.86 -1.37
CA ASP A 301 -39.59 3.86 -1.24
C ASP A 301 -39.06 5.30 -1.36
N ILE A 302 -37.79 5.53 -1.00
CA ILE A 302 -37.15 6.84 -1.10
C ILE A 302 -36.57 7.01 -2.51
N PRO A 303 -36.97 8.05 -3.28
CA PRO A 303 -36.46 8.29 -4.61
C PRO A 303 -35.02 8.81 -4.59
N LEU A 304 -34.27 8.55 -5.67
CA LEU A 304 -32.99 9.21 -5.89
C LEU A 304 -33.20 10.62 -6.43
N LYS A 305 -32.42 11.57 -5.93
CA LYS A 305 -32.38 12.93 -6.47
C LYS A 305 -31.59 12.94 -7.78
N PRO A 306 -31.98 13.76 -8.78
CA PRO A 306 -31.08 14.11 -9.88
C PRO A 306 -29.83 14.79 -9.31
N SER A 307 -28.73 14.81 -10.09
CA SER A 307 -27.37 15.17 -9.62
C SER A 307 -27.13 16.65 -9.27
N LYS A 308 -28.13 17.35 -8.74
CA LYS A 308 -28.06 18.71 -8.20
C LYS A 308 -28.69 18.69 -6.81
N GLU A 309 -27.96 19.15 -5.81
CA GLU A 309 -28.32 19.01 -4.39
C GLU A 309 -29.56 19.83 -4.00
N LEU A 310 -29.86 20.91 -4.76
CA LEU A 310 -31.06 21.76 -4.65
C LEU A 310 -31.46 22.26 -6.07
N PRO A 311 -32.70 22.78 -6.30
CA PRO A 311 -33.77 23.00 -5.33
C PRO A 311 -35.13 22.32 -5.64
N TYR A 312 -35.29 21.62 -6.78
CA TYR A 312 -36.62 21.22 -7.28
C TYR A 312 -37.31 20.08 -6.51
N ASN A 313 -36.57 19.29 -5.73
CA ASN A 313 -37.15 18.30 -4.82
C ASN A 313 -36.34 18.25 -3.52
N CYS A 314 -36.98 18.60 -2.40
CA CYS A 314 -36.36 18.53 -1.07
C CYS A 314 -36.22 17.08 -0.58
N TYR A 315 -37.12 16.18 -0.98
CA TYR A 315 -37.14 14.78 -0.57
C TYR A 315 -36.31 13.88 -1.49
N GLY A 316 -35.81 12.75 -0.98
CA GLY A 316 -34.99 11.80 -1.73
C GLY A 316 -33.51 11.77 -1.34
N ILE A 317 -32.84 10.67 -1.66
CA ILE A 317 -31.42 10.42 -1.36
C ILE A 317 -30.53 11.08 -2.43
N LEU A 318 -29.44 11.71 -2.01
CA LEU A 318 -28.42 12.24 -2.93
C LEU A 318 -27.58 11.10 -3.52
N LYS A 319 -27.44 11.04 -4.86
CA LYS A 319 -26.65 9.99 -5.54
C LYS A 319 -25.21 9.93 -5.05
N SER A 320 -24.59 11.08 -4.82
CA SER A 320 -23.23 11.22 -4.28
C SER A 320 -23.01 10.44 -2.98
N HIS A 321 -24.01 10.35 -2.10
CA HIS A 321 -23.89 9.63 -0.82
C HIS A 321 -23.86 8.10 -0.99
N ILE A 322 -24.32 7.58 -2.14
CA ILE A 322 -24.35 6.13 -2.46
C ILE A 322 -23.19 5.74 -3.35
N THR A 323 -22.83 6.57 -4.33
CA THR A 323 -21.67 6.35 -5.22
C THR A 323 -20.34 6.59 -4.51
N GLY A 324 -20.35 7.43 -3.48
CA GLY A 324 -19.14 8.01 -2.90
C GLY A 324 -19.33 8.42 -1.44
N PRO A 325 -19.50 7.47 -0.51
CA PRO A 325 -19.51 7.77 0.91
C PRO A 325 -18.16 8.34 1.37
N LEU A 326 -18.16 9.11 2.46
CA LEU A 326 -16.95 9.73 3.00
C LEU A 326 -16.09 8.72 3.77
N ALA A 327 -14.85 8.50 3.34
CA ALA A 327 -13.83 7.80 4.13
C ALA A 327 -13.28 8.69 5.28
N ILE A 328 -14.15 9.03 6.25
CA ILE A 328 -13.79 9.75 7.47
C ILE A 328 -14.47 9.06 8.66
N GLU A 329 -13.67 8.50 9.56
CA GLU A 329 -14.13 7.93 10.83
C GLU A 329 -13.89 8.89 11.99
N LEU A 330 -14.82 8.89 12.93
CA LEU A 330 -14.73 9.69 14.14
C LEU A 330 -13.69 9.13 15.14
N ILE A 331 -13.30 7.86 15.02
CA ILE A 331 -12.27 7.23 15.90
C ILE A 331 -10.92 7.92 15.79
N TRP A 332 -10.58 8.46 14.60
CA TRP A 332 -9.38 9.26 14.41
C TRP A 332 -9.38 10.47 15.36
N SER A 333 -10.52 11.17 15.44
CA SER A 333 -10.67 12.35 16.30
C SER A 333 -10.64 11.99 17.80
N TYR A 334 -11.20 10.82 18.18
CA TYR A 334 -11.12 10.32 19.55
C TYR A 334 -9.66 10.16 20.00
N TRP A 335 -8.82 9.53 19.17
CA TRP A 335 -7.41 9.32 19.53
C TRP A 335 -6.60 10.62 19.58
N HIS A 336 -6.91 11.63 18.77
CA HIS A 336 -6.23 12.93 18.82
C HIS A 336 -6.64 13.77 20.06
N GLU A 337 -7.88 13.62 20.56
CA GLU A 337 -8.30 14.16 21.87
C GLU A 337 -7.57 13.47 23.04
N GLU A 338 -7.55 12.13 23.10
CA GLU A 338 -6.80 11.39 24.13
C GLU A 338 -5.27 11.62 24.03
N GLY A 339 -4.77 11.91 22.83
CA GLY A 339 -3.39 12.31 22.55
C GLY A 339 -2.99 13.69 23.08
N MET A 340 -3.94 14.44 23.64
CA MET A 340 -3.81 15.80 24.19
C MET A 340 -3.66 16.91 23.14
N LEU A 341 -4.13 16.73 21.90
CA LEU A 341 -4.04 17.75 20.83
C LEU A 341 -4.79 19.03 21.20
N ALA A 342 -6.11 18.92 21.44
CA ALA A 342 -6.97 20.06 21.75
C ALA A 342 -6.60 20.69 23.11
N GLN A 343 -6.16 19.87 24.06
CA GLN A 343 -5.70 20.25 25.39
C GLN A 343 -4.42 21.09 25.27
N SER A 344 -3.49 20.70 24.39
CA SER A 344 -2.25 21.46 24.13
C SER A 344 -2.54 22.83 23.53
N LEU A 345 -3.40 22.91 22.52
CA LEU A 345 -3.77 24.20 21.93
C LEU A 345 -4.56 25.05 22.95
N ASN A 346 -5.49 24.47 23.71
CA ASN A 346 -6.23 25.19 24.74
C ASN A 346 -5.32 25.73 25.87
N ALA A 347 -4.23 25.06 26.22
CA ALA A 347 -3.25 25.58 27.17
C ALA A 347 -2.53 26.84 26.61
N ILE A 348 -2.16 26.81 25.33
CA ILE A 348 -1.60 27.97 24.61
C ILE A 348 -2.63 29.11 24.55
N MET A 349 -3.89 28.80 24.24
CA MET A 349 -4.97 29.80 24.16
C MET A 349 -5.23 30.50 25.49
N ASN A 350 -5.27 29.75 26.61
CA ASN A 350 -5.41 30.38 27.93
C ASN A 350 -4.28 31.40 28.18
N ARG A 351 -3.02 31.07 27.85
CA ARG A 351 -1.89 32.01 27.99
C ARG A 351 -2.01 33.21 27.05
N PHE A 352 -2.42 33.00 25.78
CA PHE A 352 -2.64 34.06 24.79
C PHE A 352 -3.74 35.05 25.23
N GLU A 353 -4.83 34.56 25.82
CA GLU A 353 -5.88 35.38 26.44
C GLU A 353 -5.48 35.99 27.81
N ASN A 354 -4.25 35.76 28.29
CA ASN A 354 -3.79 36.08 29.65
C ASN A 354 -4.65 35.48 30.78
N ARG A 355 -5.36 34.38 30.51
CA ARG A 355 -6.16 33.62 31.46
C ARG A 355 -5.29 32.64 32.23
N ARG A 356 -5.19 32.82 33.55
CA ARG A 356 -4.44 31.91 34.42
C ARG A 356 -5.21 30.61 34.66
N VAL A 357 -4.63 29.47 34.26
CA VAL A 357 -5.12 28.14 34.65
C VAL A 357 -4.98 27.95 36.16
N ALA A 358 -6.03 27.43 36.80
CA ALA A 358 -6.13 27.35 38.25
C ALA A 358 -5.32 26.17 38.84
N GLY A 359 -4.04 26.39 39.13
CA GLY A 359 -3.19 25.49 39.91
C GLY A 359 -1.70 25.59 39.57
N ALA A 360 -0.83 25.51 40.59
CA ALA A 360 0.63 25.42 40.46
C ALA A 360 1.33 26.58 39.70
N ARG A 361 2.59 26.32 39.28
CA ARG A 361 3.39 27.20 38.40
C ARG A 361 2.84 27.13 36.98
N ASP A 362 2.83 28.27 36.29
CA ASP A 362 2.55 28.33 34.85
C ASP A 362 3.84 28.00 34.06
N PRO A 363 3.91 26.88 33.32
CA PRO A 363 5.07 26.55 32.50
C PRO A 363 5.15 27.39 31.21
N LEU A 364 4.03 27.99 30.77
CA LEU A 364 3.93 28.84 29.58
C LEU A 364 4.09 30.34 29.93
N VAL A 365 4.58 30.68 31.12
CA VAL A 365 4.77 32.08 31.54
C VAL A 365 5.66 32.88 30.58
N ARG A 366 6.58 32.22 29.83
CA ARG A 366 7.44 32.83 28.79
C ARG A 366 6.87 32.80 27.37
N PHE A 367 5.68 32.24 27.17
CA PHE A 367 4.99 32.31 25.88
C PHE A 367 4.34 33.69 25.76
N ASP A 368 5.00 34.57 25.01
CA ASP A 368 4.51 35.89 24.63
C ASP A 368 4.64 36.02 23.10
N LEU A 369 3.51 36.15 22.40
CA LEU A 369 3.48 36.29 20.94
C LEU A 369 3.57 37.76 20.54
N ASP A 370 4.57 38.09 19.74
CA ASP A 370 4.69 39.42 19.12
C ASP A 370 3.60 39.65 18.06
N PRO A 371 2.91 40.80 18.06
CA PRO A 371 1.77 41.07 17.17
C PRO A 371 2.15 41.22 15.68
N LEU A 372 3.43 41.34 15.34
CA LEU A 372 3.92 41.34 13.95
C LEU A 372 3.97 39.93 13.36
N ARG A 373 3.89 38.87 14.18
CA ARG A 373 3.88 37.47 13.71
C ARG A 373 2.47 37.06 13.26
N PRO A 374 2.30 36.47 12.05
CA PRO A 374 0.98 36.04 11.54
C PRO A 374 0.21 35.11 12.49
N MET A 375 0.93 34.32 13.30
CA MET A 375 0.37 33.50 14.38
C MET A 375 -0.61 34.26 15.29
N SER A 376 -0.32 35.53 15.64
CA SER A 376 -1.20 36.31 16.54
C SER A 376 -2.58 36.54 15.95
N ASN A 377 -2.67 36.77 14.63
CA ASN A 377 -3.95 36.92 13.91
C ASN A 377 -4.74 35.60 13.88
N LEU A 378 -4.03 34.49 13.67
CA LEU A 378 -4.61 33.14 13.60
C LEU A 378 -5.17 32.69 14.96
N LEU A 379 -4.43 32.88 16.05
CA LEU A 379 -4.91 32.56 17.40
C LEU A 379 -6.07 33.50 17.82
N TRP A 380 -6.03 34.77 17.44
CA TRP A 380 -7.16 35.68 17.68
C TRP A 380 -8.43 35.25 16.94
N GLY A 381 -8.31 34.82 15.69
CA GLY A 381 -9.43 34.27 14.91
C GLY A 381 -9.96 32.95 15.47
N TRP A 382 -9.06 32.04 15.86
CA TRP A 382 -9.40 30.80 16.56
C TRP A 382 -10.17 31.07 17.86
N THR A 383 -9.78 32.09 18.64
CA THR A 383 -10.53 32.54 19.83
C THR A 383 -11.92 33.06 19.44
N SER A 384 -11.97 33.96 18.45
CA SER A 384 -13.19 34.66 18.03
C SER A 384 -14.28 33.75 17.48
N ASP A 385 -13.92 32.61 16.90
CA ASP A 385 -14.86 31.63 16.32
C ASP A 385 -15.36 30.58 17.35
N GLU A 386 -15.04 30.71 18.65
CA GLU A 386 -15.36 29.73 19.69
C GLU A 386 -16.83 29.27 19.67
N TYR A 387 -17.77 30.20 19.51
CA TYR A 387 -19.21 29.93 19.45
C TYR A 387 -19.66 29.08 18.25
N ARG A 388 -18.83 28.96 17.21
CA ARG A 388 -19.11 28.15 16.01
C ARG A 388 -18.32 26.84 15.95
N ARG A 389 -17.43 26.59 16.91
CA ARG A 389 -16.68 25.34 16.97
C ARG A 389 -17.48 24.22 17.62
N LEU A 390 -17.15 23.00 17.25
CA LEU A 390 -17.64 21.78 17.85
C LEU A 390 -17.06 21.64 19.26
N THR A 391 -17.93 21.51 20.27
CA THR A 391 -17.48 21.40 21.66
C THR A 391 -17.02 19.98 21.99
N VAL A 392 -16.06 19.85 22.91
CA VAL A 392 -15.60 18.55 23.44
C VAL A 392 -16.77 17.73 24.00
N ARG A 393 -17.80 18.37 24.58
CA ARG A 393 -19.05 17.72 25.00
C ARG A 393 -19.79 17.08 23.83
N ARG A 394 -20.00 17.81 22.72
CA ARG A 394 -20.71 17.26 21.54
C ARG A 394 -19.90 16.16 20.86
N ARG A 395 -18.56 16.28 20.79
CA ARG A 395 -17.69 15.17 20.35
C ARG A 395 -17.79 13.95 21.28
N SER A 396 -17.77 14.15 22.60
CA SER A 396 -17.82 13.05 23.58
C SER A 396 -19.11 12.26 23.56
N PHE A 397 -20.25 12.89 23.24
CA PHE A 397 -21.51 12.16 23.08
C PHE A 397 -21.50 11.33 21.79
N GLU A 398 -20.93 11.84 20.69
CA GLU A 398 -20.87 11.09 19.44
C GLU A 398 -19.85 9.94 19.48
N TYR A 399 -18.72 10.09 20.19
CA TYR A 399 -17.81 8.96 20.48
C TYR A 399 -18.51 7.84 21.27
N GLU A 400 -19.40 8.20 22.21
CA GLU A 400 -20.14 7.24 23.01
C GLU A 400 -21.32 6.62 22.22
N HIS A 401 -21.88 7.36 21.26
CA HIS A 401 -22.89 6.85 20.33
C HIS A 401 -22.31 5.93 19.25
N GLU A 402 -21.31 6.35 18.48
CA GLU A 402 -20.74 5.55 17.37
C GLU A 402 -19.96 4.32 17.86
N TYR A 403 -19.21 4.43 18.98
CA TYR A 403 -18.24 3.41 19.40
C TYR A 403 -18.33 3.01 20.88
N GLY A 404 -19.26 3.58 21.65
CA GLY A 404 -19.31 3.37 23.10
C GLY A 404 -18.16 4.03 23.88
N LEU A 405 -17.34 4.87 23.23
CA LEU A 405 -16.13 5.50 23.75
C LEU A 405 -16.45 6.81 24.50
N ARG A 406 -16.24 6.83 25.81
CA ARG A 406 -16.46 8.00 26.67
C ARG A 406 -15.12 8.60 27.09
N LEU A 407 -14.87 9.87 26.76
CA LEU A 407 -13.73 10.65 27.25
C LEU A 407 -13.86 10.91 28.77
N ILE A 408 -12.74 11.07 29.47
CA ILE A 408 -12.72 11.38 30.92
C ILE A 408 -11.98 12.70 31.16
N GLY A 409 -12.70 13.73 31.62
CA GLY A 409 -12.09 15.03 31.92
C GLY A 409 -13.05 16.07 32.48
N ARG A 410 -12.51 17.14 33.07
CA ARG A 410 -13.27 18.20 33.77
C ARG A 410 -14.27 18.96 32.88
N ALA A 411 -14.08 18.93 31.56
CA ALA A 411 -14.95 19.61 30.59
C ALA A 411 -16.14 18.75 30.11
N ILE A 412 -16.26 17.51 30.58
CA ILE A 412 -17.28 16.53 30.17
C ILE A 412 -18.24 16.32 31.35
N PRO A 413 -19.56 16.50 31.17
CA PRO A 413 -20.52 16.29 32.25
C PRO A 413 -20.73 14.80 32.55
N ASP A 414 -21.28 14.50 33.71
CA ASP A 414 -21.78 13.15 34.04
C ASP A 414 -23.26 12.98 33.66
N GLU A 415 -23.55 13.32 32.41
CA GLU A 415 -24.85 13.10 31.77
C GLU A 415 -24.86 11.73 31.08
N GLN A 416 -26.02 11.08 31.08
CA GLN A 416 -26.23 9.81 30.38
C GLN A 416 -26.64 10.09 28.92
N VAL A 417 -25.97 9.41 27.98
CA VAL A 417 -26.41 9.36 26.58
C VAL A 417 -27.66 8.48 26.43
N VAL A 418 -28.45 8.72 25.39
CA VAL A 418 -29.69 7.97 25.11
C VAL A 418 -29.40 6.55 24.59
N ASP A 419 -28.31 6.38 23.85
CA ASP A 419 -27.89 5.11 23.24
C ASP A 419 -26.35 5.04 23.21
N ARG A 420 -25.80 3.82 23.29
CA ARG A 420 -24.36 3.56 23.46
C ARG A 420 -23.95 2.18 22.92
N ARG A 421 -23.00 2.14 21.98
CA ARG A 421 -22.41 0.92 21.40
C ARG A 421 -21.42 0.23 22.35
N SER A 422 -21.88 -0.17 23.53
CA SER A 422 -21.07 -0.74 24.62
C SER A 422 -20.25 -1.99 24.22
N LYS A 423 -20.69 -2.75 23.21
CA LYS A 423 -20.00 -3.95 22.70
C LYS A 423 -18.98 -3.70 21.59
N PHE A 424 -18.91 -2.49 21.02
CA PHE A 424 -18.01 -2.20 19.89
C PHE A 424 -16.54 -2.50 20.21
N ILE A 425 -16.02 -1.99 21.34
CA ILE A 425 -14.61 -2.17 21.72
C ILE A 425 -14.26 -3.64 21.99
N GLU A 426 -15.21 -4.43 22.51
CA GLU A 426 -15.03 -5.87 22.73
C GLU A 426 -14.94 -6.64 21.40
N SER A 427 -15.83 -6.34 20.45
CA SER A 427 -15.83 -6.97 19.11
C SER A 427 -14.63 -6.52 18.25
N PHE A 428 -14.29 -5.22 18.26
CA PHE A 428 -13.12 -4.71 17.54
C PHE A 428 -11.80 -5.27 18.10
N HIS A 429 -11.65 -5.38 19.42
CA HIS A 429 -10.48 -6.04 20.01
C HIS A 429 -10.46 -7.55 19.74
N ASN A 430 -11.62 -8.20 19.53
CA ASN A 430 -11.70 -9.58 19.07
C ASN A 430 -11.18 -9.72 17.62
N VAL A 431 -11.54 -8.81 16.71
CA VAL A 431 -10.96 -8.74 15.35
C VAL A 431 -9.43 -8.58 15.40
N LEU A 432 -8.90 -7.67 16.23
CA LEU A 432 -7.45 -7.48 16.37
C LEU A 432 -6.74 -8.71 16.94
N HIS A 433 -7.36 -9.40 17.90
CA HIS A 433 -6.83 -10.63 18.50
C HIS A 433 -6.82 -11.79 17.49
N LEU A 434 -7.95 -12.04 16.82
CA LEU A 434 -8.08 -13.11 15.82
C LEU A 434 -7.21 -12.86 14.58
N ALA A 435 -7.01 -11.60 14.17
CA ALA A 435 -6.04 -11.26 13.14
C ALA A 435 -4.59 -11.63 13.57
N HIS A 436 -4.23 -11.47 14.85
CA HIS A 436 -2.93 -11.91 15.35
C HIS A 436 -2.78 -13.44 15.40
N VAL A 437 -3.84 -14.17 15.77
CA VAL A 437 -3.89 -15.64 15.69
C VAL A 437 -3.70 -16.09 14.24
N PHE A 438 -4.47 -15.52 13.31
CA PHE A 438 -4.32 -15.76 11.88
C PHE A 438 -2.89 -15.45 11.40
N PHE A 439 -2.25 -14.35 11.79
CA PHE A 439 -0.86 -14.05 11.39
C PHE A 439 0.16 -15.06 11.88
N LYS A 440 -0.11 -15.77 12.98
CA LYS A 440 0.77 -16.81 13.51
C LYS A 440 0.63 -18.10 12.69
N GLU A 441 -0.59 -18.46 12.31
CA GLU A 441 -0.86 -19.62 11.43
C GLU A 441 -0.40 -19.33 10.00
N ASP A 442 -0.64 -18.13 9.49
CA ASP A 442 -0.32 -17.66 8.14
C ASP A 442 1.18 -17.44 7.91
N ASP A 443 2.00 -17.43 8.97
CA ASP A 443 3.46 -17.48 8.89
C ASP A 443 4.02 -18.91 9.13
N ASP A 444 3.23 -19.82 9.70
CA ASP A 444 3.61 -21.22 9.87
C ASP A 444 3.28 -22.01 8.59
N THR A 445 4.29 -22.16 7.72
CA THR A 445 4.20 -22.94 6.48
C THR A 445 3.82 -24.42 6.64
N THR A 446 3.64 -24.93 7.86
CA THR A 446 3.10 -26.27 8.13
C THR A 446 1.58 -26.31 8.34
N VAL A 447 0.92 -25.14 8.45
CA VAL A 447 -0.52 -25.00 8.73
C VAL A 447 -1.21 -24.24 7.60
N LEU A 448 -2.45 -24.60 7.29
CA LEU A 448 -3.34 -23.78 6.46
C LEU A 448 -4.16 -22.88 7.39
N ALA A 449 -3.81 -21.59 7.44
CA ALA A 449 -4.48 -20.60 8.28
C ALA A 449 -5.95 -20.40 7.86
N ASP A 450 -6.86 -20.41 8.82
CA ASP A 450 -8.30 -20.28 8.57
C ASP A 450 -8.79 -18.83 8.71
N GLY A 451 -9.40 -18.29 7.66
CA GLY A 451 -10.04 -16.97 7.66
C GLY A 451 -11.42 -16.95 8.32
N PHE A 452 -12.07 -18.10 8.53
CA PHE A 452 -13.48 -18.17 8.97
C PHE A 452 -13.73 -17.60 10.39
N PRO A 453 -12.88 -17.82 11.42
CA PRO A 453 -13.05 -17.16 12.72
C PRO A 453 -13.03 -15.64 12.60
N LEU A 454 -12.13 -15.11 11.76
CA LEU A 454 -11.99 -13.68 11.52
C LEU A 454 -13.17 -13.11 10.71
N LEU A 455 -13.67 -13.84 9.70
CA LEU A 455 -14.86 -13.47 8.92
C LEU A 455 -16.07 -13.20 9.82
N ASN A 456 -16.31 -14.05 10.83
CA ASN A 456 -17.41 -13.88 11.76
C ASN A 456 -17.21 -12.65 12.68
N ALA A 457 -15.99 -12.43 13.19
CA ALA A 457 -15.70 -11.24 14.01
C ALA A 457 -15.77 -9.92 13.21
N LEU A 458 -15.39 -9.94 11.93
CA LEU A 458 -15.55 -8.82 11.00
C LEU A 458 -17.04 -8.52 10.77
N ARG A 459 -17.87 -9.56 10.55
CA ARG A 459 -19.33 -9.44 10.42
C ARG A 459 -19.98 -8.86 11.69
N GLU A 460 -19.58 -9.33 12.87
CA GLU A 460 -20.07 -8.77 14.16
C GLU A 460 -19.69 -7.29 14.32
N THR A 461 -18.44 -6.93 14.05
CA THR A 461 -17.96 -5.53 14.15
C THR A 461 -18.66 -4.64 13.12
N HIS A 462 -18.86 -5.14 11.90
CA HIS A 462 -19.61 -4.46 10.83
C HIS A 462 -21.06 -4.14 11.26
N LEU A 463 -21.77 -5.10 11.84
CA LEU A 463 -23.14 -4.89 12.31
C LEU A 463 -23.22 -3.86 13.44
N LEU A 464 -22.26 -3.85 14.37
CA LEU A 464 -22.16 -2.84 15.43
C LEU A 464 -21.83 -1.43 14.87
N LEU A 465 -20.95 -1.35 13.86
CA LEU A 465 -20.65 -0.09 13.16
C LEU A 465 -21.87 0.42 12.38
N ALA A 466 -22.63 -0.47 11.73
CA ALA A 466 -23.86 -0.14 11.02
C ALA A 466 -24.94 0.40 11.96
N GLU A 467 -25.10 -0.19 13.16
CA GLU A 467 -25.99 0.31 14.21
C GLU A 467 -25.56 1.71 14.71
N GLY A 468 -24.26 2.03 14.66
CA GLY A 468 -23.71 3.35 14.99
C GLY A 468 -23.84 4.42 13.89
N ALA A 469 -24.25 4.07 12.66
CA ALA A 469 -24.29 4.99 11.52
C ALA A 469 -25.58 5.84 11.49
N HIS A 470 -25.80 6.68 12.50
CA HIS A 470 -27.05 7.42 12.72
C HIS A 470 -26.84 8.94 12.87
N ASN A 471 -27.90 9.74 12.68
CA ASN A 471 -28.06 11.19 12.93
C ASN A 471 -26.93 12.18 12.52
N GLN A 472 -25.73 12.08 13.09
CA GLN A 472 -24.60 13.00 12.88
C GLN A 472 -23.41 12.36 12.16
N PHE A 473 -23.51 11.06 11.81
CA PHE A 473 -22.52 10.35 11.01
C PHE A 473 -22.20 11.09 9.69
N GLY A 474 -20.92 11.15 9.31
CA GLY A 474 -20.41 11.95 8.18
C GLY A 474 -20.22 13.45 8.50
N ASP A 475 -21.27 14.14 8.96
CA ASP A 475 -21.26 15.59 9.22
C ASP A 475 -20.40 15.99 10.43
N LEU A 476 -20.55 15.29 11.56
CA LEU A 476 -19.73 15.54 12.76
C LEU A 476 -18.28 15.03 12.59
N PRO A 477 -18.02 13.82 12.02
CA PRO A 477 -16.66 13.38 11.70
C PRO A 477 -15.88 14.35 10.80
N SER A 478 -16.49 14.85 9.72
CA SER A 478 -15.85 15.82 8.82
C SER A 478 -15.59 17.18 9.50
N SER A 479 -16.56 17.69 10.27
CA SER A 479 -16.40 18.90 11.08
C SER A 479 -15.28 18.77 12.12
N ALA A 480 -15.18 17.61 12.79
CA ALA A 480 -14.14 17.34 13.77
C ALA A 480 -12.75 17.21 13.12
N ARG A 481 -12.66 16.56 11.94
CA ARG A 481 -11.44 16.49 11.13
C ARG A 481 -10.95 17.88 10.74
N ALA A 482 -11.86 18.75 10.26
CA ALA A 482 -11.53 20.13 9.87
C ALA A 482 -10.91 20.92 11.02
N GLU A 483 -11.54 20.89 12.20
CA GLU A 483 -11.03 21.58 13.38
C GLU A 483 -9.67 21.05 13.83
N MET A 484 -9.50 19.73 13.88
CA MET A 484 -8.26 19.11 14.39
C MET A 484 -7.09 19.27 13.42
N LEU A 485 -7.30 19.16 12.11
CA LEU A 485 -6.29 19.52 11.10
C LEU A 485 -5.82 20.97 11.28
N ILE A 486 -6.73 21.89 11.55
CA ILE A 486 -6.39 23.29 11.88
C ILE A 486 -5.54 23.37 13.16
N MET A 487 -5.87 22.62 14.22
CA MET A 487 -5.03 22.57 15.44
C MET A 487 -3.62 22.05 15.15
N GLU A 488 -3.51 20.99 14.36
CA GLU A 488 -2.24 20.40 13.94
C GLU A 488 -1.42 21.41 13.13
N TRP A 489 -2.00 22.09 12.14
CA TRP A 489 -1.26 23.07 11.34
C TRP A 489 -0.81 24.26 12.17
N LEU A 490 -1.66 24.78 13.06
CA LEU A 490 -1.30 25.84 14.02
C LEU A 490 -0.14 25.43 14.94
N LEU A 491 -0.04 24.15 15.32
CA LEU A 491 1.07 23.61 16.12
C LEU A 491 2.32 23.29 15.29
N ALA A 492 2.18 22.88 14.03
CA ALA A 492 3.28 22.63 13.11
C ALA A 492 4.05 23.90 12.73
N ARG A 493 3.39 25.07 12.77
CA ARG A 493 3.97 26.37 12.43
C ARG A 493 5.37 26.61 13.04
N PRO A 494 6.35 27.10 12.26
CA PRO A 494 7.71 27.36 12.77
C PRO A 494 7.73 28.37 13.91
N GLU A 495 6.76 29.30 13.97
CA GLU A 495 6.57 30.21 15.10
C GLU A 495 6.41 29.46 16.43
N MET A 496 5.65 28.35 16.47
CA MET A 496 5.45 27.55 17.68
C MET A 496 6.72 26.85 18.16
N ARG A 497 7.63 26.51 17.24
CA ARG A 497 8.91 25.85 17.55
C ARG A 497 9.86 26.75 18.32
N GLU A 498 9.79 28.06 18.13
CA GLU A 498 10.63 29.04 18.84
C GLU A 498 10.25 29.16 20.32
N PHE A 499 8.95 29.18 20.63
CA PHE A 499 8.46 29.38 22.01
C PHE A 499 8.44 28.10 22.84
N MET A 500 8.01 26.97 22.26
CA MET A 500 7.97 25.69 22.99
C MET A 500 9.31 24.94 22.95
N GLY A 501 10.16 25.21 21.95
CA GLY A 501 11.27 24.33 21.63
C GLY A 501 10.75 22.99 21.07
N GLY A 502 11.60 21.96 21.11
CA GLY A 502 11.27 20.61 20.66
C GLY A 502 12.45 19.65 20.68
N ARG A 503 12.19 18.35 20.61
CA ARG A 503 13.19 17.28 20.63
C ARG A 503 13.65 16.96 19.21
N ILE A 504 14.50 17.83 18.65
CA ILE A 504 14.95 17.79 17.24
C ILE A 504 15.53 16.41 16.80
N MET A 505 16.11 15.63 17.73
CA MET A 505 16.64 14.29 17.46
C MET A 505 15.59 13.16 17.44
N VAL A 506 14.31 13.44 17.74
CA VAL A 506 13.21 12.47 17.67
C VAL A 506 12.56 12.55 16.28
N PRO A 507 12.57 11.46 15.48
CA PRO A 507 11.99 11.47 14.14
C PRO A 507 10.46 11.34 14.21
N TYR A 508 9.77 12.45 14.47
CA TYR A 508 8.31 12.51 14.37
C TYR A 508 7.84 12.36 12.92
N GLU A 509 6.71 11.68 12.73
CA GLU A 509 6.14 11.47 11.39
C GLU A 509 5.52 12.75 10.79
N GLU A 510 5.14 13.73 11.63
CA GLU A 510 4.45 14.98 11.31
C GLU A 510 4.90 16.13 12.26
N GLU A 511 4.93 17.37 11.77
CA GLU A 511 5.62 18.51 12.43
C GLU A 511 5.00 18.99 13.76
N TRP A 512 3.69 18.76 13.94
CA TRP A 512 2.92 19.21 15.10
C TRP A 512 3.18 18.38 16.36
N MET A 513 3.55 17.11 16.16
CA MET A 513 3.70 16.09 17.21
C MET A 513 4.72 16.50 18.29
N ASP A 514 5.83 17.09 17.84
CA ASP A 514 6.92 17.60 18.67
C ASP A 514 6.45 18.70 19.65
N ARG A 515 5.46 19.53 19.28
CA ARG A 515 4.88 20.52 20.19
C ARG A 515 3.96 19.87 21.22
N VAL A 516 3.14 18.89 20.82
CA VAL A 516 2.20 18.21 21.72
C VAL A 516 2.95 17.41 22.78
N ASP A 517 3.97 16.64 22.42
CA ASP A 517 4.79 15.92 23.42
C ASP A 517 5.63 16.86 24.29
N THR A 518 6.11 17.98 23.74
CA THR A 518 6.76 19.03 24.54
C THR A 518 5.79 19.67 25.53
N MET A 519 4.55 19.96 25.13
CA MET A 519 3.50 20.48 26.02
C MET A 519 3.14 19.48 27.13
N LYS A 520 2.97 18.20 26.79
CA LYS A 520 2.68 17.12 27.76
C LYS A 520 3.80 17.00 28.80
N GLN A 521 5.06 17.16 28.40
CA GLN A 521 6.19 17.25 29.32
C GLN A 521 6.15 18.52 30.18
N MET A 522 5.94 19.70 29.59
CA MET A 522 5.86 20.98 30.30
C MET A 522 4.75 21.02 31.37
N GLN A 523 3.62 20.35 31.10
CA GLN A 523 2.41 20.39 31.92
C GLN A 523 2.25 19.17 32.86
N GLY A 524 3.13 18.17 32.80
CA GLY A 524 3.01 16.93 33.59
C GLY A 524 1.72 16.15 33.31
N TRP A 525 1.37 16.01 32.02
CA TRP A 525 0.13 15.32 31.61
C TRP A 525 0.29 13.81 31.51
N THR A 526 1.06 13.33 30.53
CA THR A 526 1.30 11.89 30.29
C THR A 526 2.72 11.66 29.75
N ASP A 527 3.23 10.45 29.98
CA ASP A 527 4.54 9.93 29.54
C ASP A 527 4.53 9.40 28.10
N VAL A 528 3.38 8.88 27.66
CA VAL A 528 3.18 8.26 26.35
C VAL A 528 3.31 9.29 25.22
N THR A 529 4.17 9.02 24.24
CA THR A 529 4.35 9.89 23.06
C THR A 529 3.10 9.97 22.19
N VAL A 530 2.89 11.12 21.55
CA VAL A 530 1.71 11.39 20.71
C VAL A 530 1.70 10.54 19.44
N THR A 531 2.86 10.02 18.99
CA THR A 531 2.98 9.06 17.88
C THR A 531 2.03 7.88 18.03
N HIS A 532 1.90 7.30 19.23
CA HIS A 532 0.99 6.16 19.43
C HIS A 532 -0.48 6.56 19.25
N PHE A 533 -0.86 7.77 19.64
CA PHE A 533 -2.23 8.28 19.47
C PHE A 533 -2.53 8.61 18.00
N ARG A 534 -1.61 9.28 17.31
CA ARG A 534 -1.70 9.52 15.87
C ARG A 534 -1.82 8.20 15.11
N ASP A 535 -0.98 7.20 15.41
CA ASP A 535 -0.99 5.90 14.73
C ASP A 535 -2.29 5.12 15.01
N MET A 536 -2.80 5.12 16.24
CA MET A 536 -4.13 4.57 16.53
C MET A 536 -5.24 5.30 15.78
N GLY A 537 -5.13 6.62 15.60
CA GLY A 537 -6.07 7.40 14.79
C GLY A 537 -6.06 7.03 13.32
N VAL A 538 -4.89 7.08 12.67
CA VAL A 538 -4.71 6.85 11.22
C VAL A 538 -5.00 5.39 10.84
N TYR A 539 -4.43 4.42 11.57
CA TYR A 539 -4.64 3.00 11.26
C TYR A 539 -6.03 2.53 11.72
N GLY A 540 -6.53 3.05 12.85
CA GLY A 540 -7.89 2.76 13.30
C GLY A 540 -8.95 3.20 12.30
N GLU A 541 -8.82 4.40 11.73
CA GLU A 541 -9.68 4.87 10.62
C GLU A 541 -9.63 3.92 9.42
N GLN A 542 -8.45 3.60 8.91
CA GLN A 542 -8.29 2.69 7.76
C GLN A 542 -8.92 1.31 7.99
N ILE A 543 -8.69 0.73 9.17
CA ILE A 543 -9.27 -0.56 9.55
C ILE A 543 -10.80 -0.45 9.65
N LEU A 544 -11.35 0.50 10.41
CA LEU A 544 -12.81 0.61 10.60
C LEU A 544 -13.56 0.92 9.31
N LEU A 545 -13.01 1.74 8.41
CA LEU A 545 -13.61 2.00 7.10
C LEU A 545 -13.75 0.72 6.27
N SER A 546 -12.74 -0.15 6.30
CA SER A 546 -12.77 -1.43 5.57
C SER A 546 -13.79 -2.42 6.16
N ILE A 547 -14.07 -2.31 7.46
CA ILE A 547 -15.14 -3.07 8.13
C ILE A 547 -16.51 -2.45 7.84
N ARG A 548 -16.65 -1.12 7.86
CA ARG A 548 -17.93 -0.42 7.64
C ARG A 548 -18.45 -0.56 6.21
N TYR A 549 -17.57 -0.41 5.21
CA TYR A 549 -17.97 -0.35 3.79
C TYR A 549 -17.79 -1.67 3.02
N GLY A 550 -17.17 -2.68 3.61
CA GLY A 550 -17.17 -4.05 3.07
C GLY A 550 -18.48 -4.78 3.40
N ASP A 551 -18.97 -5.63 2.49
CA ASP A 551 -20.23 -6.37 2.68
C ASP A 551 -20.06 -7.67 3.47
N TRP A 552 -19.51 -7.55 4.68
CA TRP A 552 -19.34 -8.66 5.63
C TRP A 552 -20.69 -9.29 6.04
N SER A 553 -21.81 -8.64 5.71
CA SER A 553 -23.17 -9.10 5.98
C SER A 553 -23.62 -10.25 5.07
N ILE A 554 -23.23 -10.23 3.78
CA ILE A 554 -23.56 -11.26 2.79
C ILE A 554 -22.37 -12.19 2.51
N LEU A 555 -21.13 -11.68 2.55
CA LEU A 555 -19.91 -12.46 2.28
C LEU A 555 -19.77 -13.67 3.21
N ASN A 556 -19.70 -14.87 2.63
CA ASN A 556 -19.54 -16.15 3.35
C ASN A 556 -18.21 -16.86 3.04
N ASP A 557 -17.34 -16.26 2.23
CA ASP A 557 -16.05 -16.84 1.83
C ASP A 557 -14.94 -16.51 2.86
N PRO A 558 -14.28 -17.52 3.47
CA PRO A 558 -13.12 -17.30 4.34
C PRO A 558 -11.92 -16.64 3.64
N GLN A 559 -11.76 -16.80 2.32
CA GLN A 559 -10.63 -16.24 1.57
C GLN A 559 -10.61 -14.70 1.63
N GLU A 560 -11.78 -14.06 1.59
CA GLU A 560 -11.91 -12.60 1.69
C GLU A 560 -11.40 -12.06 3.03
N ALA A 561 -11.71 -12.74 4.14
CA ALA A 561 -11.23 -12.37 5.47
C ALA A 561 -9.70 -12.63 5.63
N ALA A 562 -9.19 -13.71 5.04
CA ALA A 562 -7.76 -14.00 5.01
C ALA A 562 -6.98 -12.96 4.17
N ASN A 563 -7.52 -12.57 3.01
CA ASN A 563 -6.99 -11.50 2.17
C ASN A 563 -7.04 -10.14 2.89
N TRP A 564 -8.13 -9.82 3.59
CA TRP A 564 -8.25 -8.60 4.40
C TRP A 564 -7.18 -8.55 5.49
N ALA A 565 -6.97 -9.66 6.20
CA ALA A 565 -5.94 -9.75 7.22
C ALA A 565 -4.54 -9.52 6.64
N ARG A 566 -4.20 -10.20 5.53
CA ARG A 566 -2.92 -10.00 4.85
C ARG A 566 -2.75 -8.56 4.34
N TYR A 567 -3.77 -7.97 3.74
CA TYR A 567 -3.72 -6.61 3.20
C TYR A 567 -3.46 -5.57 4.30
N TRP A 568 -4.19 -5.64 5.41
CA TRP A 568 -4.09 -4.69 6.52
C TRP A 568 -3.09 -5.08 7.61
N ARG A 569 -2.29 -6.14 7.41
CA ARG A 569 -1.35 -6.66 8.43
C ARG A 569 -0.43 -5.58 9.04
N PRO A 570 0.20 -4.68 8.28
CA PRO A 570 1.03 -3.62 8.86
C PRO A 570 0.25 -2.67 9.77
N GLU A 571 -0.95 -2.27 9.35
CA GLU A 571 -1.83 -1.35 10.07
C GLU A 571 -2.40 -2.00 11.35
N LEU A 572 -2.85 -3.26 11.27
CA LEU A 572 -3.35 -4.04 12.40
C LEU A 572 -2.26 -4.24 13.47
N GLN A 573 -1.04 -4.61 13.05
CA GLN A 573 0.10 -4.77 13.96
C GLN A 573 0.56 -3.44 14.57
N ARG A 574 0.61 -2.35 13.80
CA ARG A 574 0.95 -1.01 14.32
C ARG A 574 -0.10 -0.48 15.29
N TYR A 575 -1.39 -0.69 15.00
CA TYR A 575 -2.48 -0.32 15.91
C TYR A 575 -2.35 -1.06 17.24
N ALA A 576 -2.21 -2.39 17.22
CA ALA A 576 -2.08 -3.20 18.44
C ALA A 576 -0.83 -2.82 19.26
N HIS A 577 0.30 -2.56 18.60
CA HIS A 577 1.52 -2.07 19.26
C HIS A 577 1.31 -0.68 19.89
N ALA A 578 0.71 0.27 19.17
CA ALA A 578 0.43 1.61 19.69
C ALA A 578 -0.58 1.59 20.85
N TYR A 579 -1.60 0.73 20.76
CA TYR A 579 -2.58 0.51 21.83
C TYR A 579 -1.93 -0.06 23.09
N ARG A 580 -1.04 -1.05 22.95
CA ARG A 580 -0.22 -1.58 24.06
C ARG A 580 0.71 -0.50 24.63
N ALA A 581 1.38 0.25 23.77
CA ALA A 581 2.31 1.31 24.16
C ALA A 581 1.61 2.46 24.92
N ALA A 582 0.34 2.74 24.62
CA ALA A 582 -0.46 3.75 25.31
C ALA A 582 -1.17 3.21 26.57
N THR A 583 -1.96 2.13 26.45
CA THR A 583 -2.84 1.64 27.53
C THR A 583 -2.18 0.64 28.48
N GLY A 584 -1.09 -0.01 28.07
CA GLY A 584 -0.46 -1.12 28.79
C GLY A 584 -1.15 -2.48 28.60
N VAL A 585 -2.23 -2.57 27.81
CA VAL A 585 -2.94 -3.82 27.50
C VAL A 585 -2.37 -4.43 26.22
N ASP A 586 -2.01 -5.71 26.26
CA ASP A 586 -1.70 -6.48 25.06
C ASP A 586 -2.94 -7.17 24.50
N LEU A 587 -3.27 -6.89 23.24
CA LEU A 587 -4.38 -7.50 22.50
C LEU A 587 -3.97 -8.79 21.78
N THR A 588 -2.67 -9.04 21.61
CA THR A 588 -2.15 -10.29 21.02
C THR A 588 -2.33 -11.48 21.97
N GLU A 589 -2.21 -11.26 23.27
CA GLU A 589 -2.43 -12.28 24.30
C GLU A 589 -3.92 -12.56 24.57
N ARG A 590 -4.77 -11.52 24.56
CA ARG A 590 -6.20 -11.64 24.91
C ARG A 590 -7.04 -10.44 24.47
N VAL A 591 -8.32 -10.70 24.21
CA VAL A 591 -9.36 -9.65 24.07
C VAL A 591 -9.58 -8.95 25.41
N ASN A 592 -9.85 -7.64 25.38
CA ASN A 592 -10.14 -6.84 26.57
C ASN A 592 -11.16 -5.72 26.26
N GLY A 593 -12.39 -5.84 26.78
CA GLY A 593 -13.45 -4.82 26.61
C GLY A 593 -13.33 -3.58 27.51
N ALA A 594 -12.21 -3.37 28.20
CA ALA A 594 -12.04 -2.22 29.09
C ALA A 594 -11.92 -0.88 28.33
N MET A 595 -12.61 0.14 28.84
CA MET A 595 -12.60 1.50 28.28
C MET A 595 -11.19 2.10 28.15
N PRO A 596 -10.74 2.51 26.94
CA PRO A 596 -9.39 3.06 26.75
C PRO A 596 -9.12 4.28 27.62
N SER A 597 -10.06 5.22 27.72
CA SER A 597 -9.98 6.40 28.60
C SER A 597 -9.70 6.05 30.06
N ALA A 598 -10.30 4.97 30.58
CA ALA A 598 -10.07 4.50 31.94
C ALA A 598 -8.70 3.82 32.12
N LEU A 599 -8.17 3.16 31.09
CA LEU A 599 -6.81 2.60 31.09
C LEU A 599 -5.76 3.73 31.06
N LEU A 600 -5.97 4.73 30.18
CA LEU A 600 -5.15 5.93 30.08
C LEU A 600 -5.15 6.74 31.40
N GLN A 601 -6.32 6.93 32.02
CA GLN A 601 -6.42 7.60 33.32
C GLN A 601 -5.68 6.83 34.43
N ARG A 602 -5.78 5.49 34.46
CA ARG A 602 -5.02 4.66 35.42
C ARG A 602 -3.51 4.82 35.23
N ARG A 603 -3.04 4.86 33.99
CA ARG A 603 -1.61 5.05 33.67
C ARG A 603 -1.10 6.45 34.01
N GLY A 604 -1.78 7.51 33.57
CA GLY A 604 -1.42 8.89 33.94
C GLY A 604 -1.51 9.12 35.46
N GLY A 605 -2.47 8.49 36.13
CA GLY A 605 -2.60 8.45 37.58
C GLY A 605 -1.54 7.60 38.31
N ALA A 606 -0.74 6.82 37.60
CA ALA A 606 0.46 6.16 38.13
C ALA A 606 1.72 7.00 37.83
N ALA A 607 1.85 7.53 36.61
CA ALA A 607 2.95 8.42 36.20
C ALA A 607 3.03 9.74 37.00
N ARG A 608 1.93 10.18 37.63
CA ARG A 608 1.90 11.31 38.59
C ARG A 608 2.16 10.93 40.05
N ARG A 609 2.49 9.67 40.34
CA ARG A 609 2.82 9.14 41.68
C ARG A 609 4.21 8.49 41.76
N ALA A 610 4.90 8.38 40.62
CA ALA A 610 6.34 8.16 40.53
C ALA A 610 7.07 9.51 40.41
#